data_AF-A0ABD3XYP7-F1
#
_entry.id   AF-A0ABD3XYP7-F1
#
_cell.length_a   1.000
_cell.length_b   1.000
_cell.length_c   1.000
_cell.angle_alpha   90.00
_cell.angle_beta   90.00
_cell.angle_gamma   90.00
#
_symmetry.space_group_name_H-M   'P 1'
#
loop_
_entity.id
_entity.type
_entity.pdbx_description
1 polymer ?
#
loop_
_entity_poly.entity_id
_entity_poly.type
_entity_poly.pdbx_seq_one_letter_code
_entity_poly.pdbx_strand_id
1 'polypeptide(L)'
;SRPGYRQVSVIRSLFDVPNLTATVIKEIQRERDIYDVLGFHSETFVFSNLPNRPNIFIDLKECTERYKTELEWILDLLLKWDSIHKIIVYVRSINMCYQLYLWLVTRLIEKCFVGEEAGPSNRRVEMFHAKTDKEIKE
;
A
#
# COMPACT_ATOMS: atom_id res chain seq x y z
N SER A 1 9.31 1.89 -18.95
CA SER A 1 8.79 3.26 -18.80
C SER A 1 7.36 3.31 -19.37
N ARG A 2 6.49 4.20 -18.90
CA ARG A 2 5.14 4.37 -19.47
C ARG A 2 5.26 5.17 -20.79
N PRO A 3 4.85 4.64 -21.96
CA PRO A 3 5.05 5.32 -23.24
C PRO A 3 4.46 6.74 -23.30
N GLY A 4 3.27 6.94 -22.71
CA GLY A 4 2.62 8.25 -22.65
C GLY A 4 3.38 9.29 -21.83
N TYR A 5 4.22 8.89 -20.87
CA TYR A 5 5.01 9.84 -20.09
C TYR A 5 6.02 10.61 -20.95
N ARG A 6 6.54 9.99 -22.02
CA ARG A 6 7.50 10.66 -22.93
C ARG A 6 6.88 11.81 -23.71
N GLN A 7 5.56 11.82 -23.88
CA GLN A 7 4.82 12.88 -24.57
C GLN A 7 4.65 14.14 -23.71
N VAL A 8 4.95 14.09 -22.42
CA VAL A 8 4.89 15.26 -21.53
C VAL A 8 5.87 16.36 -21.96
N SER A 9 6.99 15.98 -22.59
CA SER A 9 7.94 16.91 -23.22
C SER A 9 7.28 17.86 -24.22
N VAL A 10 6.27 17.38 -24.96
CA VAL A 10 5.52 18.16 -25.95
C VAL A 10 4.71 19.25 -25.25
N ILE A 11 4.06 18.93 -24.13
CA ILE A 11 3.30 19.91 -23.34
C ILE A 11 4.25 21.00 -22.84
N ARG A 12 5.43 20.63 -22.35
CA ARG A 12 6.44 21.61 -21.93
C ARG A 12 6.91 22.50 -23.07
N SER A 13 7.11 21.97 -24.28
CA SER A 13 7.51 22.81 -25.42
C SER A 13 6.44 23.80 -25.85
N LEU A 14 5.17 23.56 -25.50
CA LEU A 14 4.04 24.42 -25.86
C LEU A 14 3.79 25.53 -24.83
N PHE A 15 4.27 25.38 -23.59
CA PHE A 15 3.99 26.32 -22.51
C PHE A 15 5.26 26.65 -21.70
N ASP A 16 5.62 27.93 -21.66
CA ASP A 16 6.70 28.43 -20.82
C ASP A 16 6.19 28.69 -19.39
N VAL A 17 5.99 27.61 -18.63
CA VAL A 17 5.47 27.65 -17.26
C VAL A 17 6.36 26.88 -16.28
N PRO A 18 6.43 27.28 -15.00
CA PRO A 18 7.14 26.53 -13.97
C PRO A 18 6.59 25.11 -13.85
N ASN A 19 7.48 24.12 -13.84
CA ASN A 19 7.13 22.71 -13.72
C ASN A 19 7.48 22.18 -12.34
N LEU A 20 6.51 21.52 -11.69
CA LEU A 20 6.73 20.80 -10.45
C LEU A 20 6.58 19.31 -10.70
N THR A 21 7.58 18.52 -10.31
CA THR A 21 7.53 17.05 -10.40
C THR A 21 7.71 16.46 -9.01
N ALA A 22 6.80 15.55 -8.66
CA ALA A 22 6.86 14.80 -7.40
C ALA A 22 7.07 13.32 -7.69
N THR A 23 8.05 12.71 -7.01
CA THR A 23 8.25 11.26 -6.99
C THR A 23 8.57 10.80 -5.57
N VAL A 24 8.05 9.64 -5.21
CA VAL A 24 8.33 8.99 -3.92
C VAL A 24 9.46 7.96 -4.06
N ILE A 25 9.79 7.56 -5.29
CA ILE A 25 10.85 6.59 -5.59
C ILE A 25 11.95 7.29 -6.36
N LYS A 26 13.13 7.39 -5.74
CA LYS A 26 14.33 7.98 -6.33
C LYS A 26 15.38 6.91 -6.56
N GLU A 27 15.38 6.33 -7.76
CA GLU A 27 16.52 5.58 -8.29
C GLU A 27 17.29 6.51 -9.22
N ILE A 28 18.63 6.46 -9.22
CA ILE A 28 19.48 7.33 -10.05
C ILE A 28 19.06 7.28 -11.53
N GLN A 29 18.71 6.10 -12.03
CA GLN A 29 18.27 5.95 -13.41
C GLN A 29 16.92 6.62 -13.68
N ARG A 30 15.97 6.55 -12.74
CA ARG A 30 14.67 7.23 -12.87
C ARG A 30 14.81 8.74 -12.80
N GLU A 31 15.73 9.24 -11.99
CA GLU A 31 16.02 10.67 -11.92
C GLU A 31 16.52 11.19 -13.27
N ARG A 32 17.51 10.53 -13.88
CA ARG A 32 17.98 10.89 -15.23
C ARG A 32 16.87 10.88 -16.27
N ASP A 33 16.06 9.81 -16.29
CA ASP A 33 14.92 9.70 -17.20
C ASP A 33 13.91 10.85 -17.02
N ILE A 34 13.65 11.28 -15.79
CA ILE A 34 12.76 12.42 -15.50
C ILE A 34 13.38 13.72 -16.02
N TYR A 35 14.67 13.95 -15.77
CA TYR A 35 15.38 15.12 -16.23
C TYR A 35 15.40 15.21 -17.75
N ASP A 36 15.64 14.09 -18.44
CA ASP A 36 15.71 14.05 -19.90
C ASP A 36 14.33 14.29 -20.51
N VAL A 37 13.28 13.61 -20.01
CA VAL A 37 11.91 13.74 -20.55
C VAL A 37 11.32 15.12 -20.29
N LEU A 38 11.54 15.66 -19.09
CA LEU A 38 11.03 16.98 -18.73
C LEU A 38 12.00 18.09 -19.11
N GLY A 39 13.16 17.75 -19.69
CA GLY A 39 14.27 18.64 -20.03
C GLY A 39 14.68 19.58 -18.89
N PHE A 40 14.78 19.07 -17.66
CA PHE A 40 15.29 19.84 -16.54
C PHE A 40 16.77 20.17 -16.72
N HIS A 41 17.19 21.36 -16.29
CA HIS A 41 18.55 21.89 -16.48
C HIS A 41 19.19 22.25 -15.13
N SER A 42 20.40 22.82 -15.14
CA SER A 42 21.20 23.16 -13.95
C SER A 42 20.52 24.09 -12.93
N GLU A 43 19.43 24.77 -13.29
CA GLU A 43 18.62 25.60 -12.37
C GLU A 43 17.52 24.81 -11.65
N THR A 44 17.50 23.48 -11.78
CA THR A 44 16.49 22.62 -11.14
C THR A 44 16.84 22.38 -9.67
N PHE A 45 15.97 22.82 -8.77
CA PHE A 45 16.09 22.52 -7.35
C PHE A 45 15.51 21.14 -7.03
N VAL A 46 16.33 20.27 -6.45
CA VAL A 46 15.87 18.97 -5.95
C VAL A 46 15.73 19.01 -4.44
N PHE A 47 14.50 18.94 -3.96
CA PHE A 47 14.21 18.73 -2.56
C PHE A 47 13.99 17.24 -2.30
N SER A 48 14.87 16.64 -1.52
CA SER A 48 14.73 15.25 -1.11
C SER A 48 14.59 15.20 0.41
N ASN A 49 13.50 14.60 0.86
CA ASN A 49 13.34 14.23 2.26
C ASN A 49 13.39 12.71 2.34
N LEU A 50 14.49 12.18 2.88
CA LEU A 50 14.63 10.75 3.06
C LEU A 50 13.61 10.28 4.11
N PRO A 51 12.94 9.15 3.90
CA PRO A 51 11.99 8.63 4.86
C PRO A 51 12.74 8.18 6.12
N ASN A 52 12.88 9.07 7.10
CA ASN A 52 13.23 8.70 8.46
C ASN A 52 11.94 8.44 9.23
N ARG A 53 11.77 7.21 9.68
CA ARG A 53 10.61 6.73 10.45
C ARG A 53 11.13 5.94 11.64
N PRO A 54 11.67 6.61 12.67
CA PRO A 54 12.30 5.93 13.82
C PRO A 54 11.29 5.15 14.66
N ASN A 55 10.00 5.39 14.46
CA ASN A 55 8.89 4.68 15.08
C ASN A 55 8.43 3.45 14.27
N ILE A 56 9.12 3.08 13.19
CA ILE A 56 8.86 1.85 12.43
C ILE A 56 9.92 0.82 12.81
N PHE A 57 9.45 -0.30 13.33
CA PHE A 57 10.27 -1.47 13.64
C PHE A 57 10.06 -2.52 12.56
N ILE A 58 11.16 -3.09 12.07
CA ILE A 58 11.13 -4.11 11.01
C ILE A 58 11.57 -5.42 11.63
N ASP A 59 10.69 -6.42 11.55
CA ASP A 59 10.99 -7.80 11.93
C ASP A 59 10.98 -8.68 10.67
N LEU A 60 11.96 -9.57 10.55
CA LEU A 60 12.10 -10.48 9.43
C LEU A 60 12.11 -11.91 9.94
N LYS A 61 11.08 -12.66 9.55
CA LYS A 61 10.94 -14.06 9.90
C LYS A 61 10.94 -14.93 8.64
N GLU A 62 11.73 -15.99 8.67
CA GLU A 62 11.67 -17.03 7.65
C GLU A 62 10.38 -17.83 7.84
N CYS A 63 9.50 -17.83 6.84
CA CYS A 63 8.24 -18.56 6.89
C CYS A 63 8.37 -19.88 6.13
N THR A 64 7.95 -20.97 6.78
CA THR A 64 7.67 -22.23 6.09
C THR A 64 6.38 -22.11 5.26
N GLU A 65 6.11 -23.07 4.37
CA GLU A 65 4.93 -23.02 3.47
C GLU A 65 3.56 -22.92 4.18
N ARG A 66 3.51 -23.16 5.50
CA ARG A 66 2.27 -23.14 6.29
C ARG A 66 2.00 -21.76 6.91
N TYR A 67 1.57 -20.82 6.07
CA TYR A 67 1.21 -19.45 6.50
C TYR A 67 0.23 -19.40 7.68
N LYS A 68 -0.69 -20.37 7.82
CA LYS A 68 -1.68 -20.38 8.91
C LYS A 68 -1.01 -20.43 10.28
N THR A 69 -0.05 -21.34 10.46
CA THR A 69 0.71 -21.47 11.71
C THR A 69 1.55 -20.23 11.98
N GLU A 70 2.21 -19.71 10.94
CA GLU A 70 3.09 -18.56 11.06
C GLU A 70 2.34 -17.26 11.33
N LEU A 71 1.05 -17.17 11.01
CA LEU A 71 0.22 -15.98 11.21
C LEU A 71 -0.68 -16.07 12.44
N GLU A 72 -0.65 -17.16 13.22
CA GLU A 72 -1.46 -17.29 14.45
C GLU A 72 -1.23 -16.13 15.44
N TRP A 73 -0.03 -15.53 15.45
CA TRP A 73 0.25 -14.35 16.28
C TRP A 73 -0.65 -13.14 15.96
N ILE A 74 -1.14 -13.03 14.71
CA ILE A 74 -2.11 -11.98 14.33
C ILE A 74 -3.44 -12.21 15.04
N LEU A 75 -3.90 -13.46 15.11
CA LEU A 75 -5.12 -13.80 15.83
C LEU A 75 -4.95 -13.49 17.32
N ASP A 76 -3.80 -13.85 17.90
CA ASP A 76 -3.50 -13.51 19.29
C ASP A 76 -3.56 -12.01 19.56
N LEU A 77 -3.01 -11.18 18.68
CA LEU A 77 -3.10 -9.72 18.77
C LEU A 77 -4.54 -9.22 18.68
N LEU A 78 -5.31 -9.71 17.71
CA LEU A 78 -6.69 -9.30 17.49
C LEU A 78 -7.64 -9.77 18.61
N LEU A 79 -7.32 -10.89 19.27
CA LEU A 79 -8.15 -11.49 20.32
C LEU A 79 -7.85 -10.95 21.72
N LYS A 80 -6.57 -10.63 22.01
CA LYS A 80 -6.10 -10.25 23.36
C LYS A 80 -6.22 -8.76 23.65
N TRP A 81 -6.30 -7.89 22.64
CA TRP A 81 -6.22 -6.45 22.85
C TRP A 81 -7.57 -5.77 22.62
N ASP A 82 -8.11 -5.16 23.68
CA ASP A 82 -9.26 -4.24 23.60
C ASP A 82 -8.88 -2.90 22.93
N SER A 83 -7.59 -2.63 22.75
CA SER A 83 -7.07 -1.43 22.08
C SER A 83 -7.00 -1.59 20.56
N ILE A 84 -7.53 -0.59 19.86
CA ILE A 84 -7.66 -0.51 18.40
C ILE A 84 -6.27 -0.53 17.73
N HIS A 85 -5.86 -1.68 17.21
CA HIS A 85 -4.72 -1.80 16.31
C HIS A 85 -5.23 -2.04 14.89
N LYS A 86 -4.85 -1.15 13.97
CA LYS A 86 -5.14 -1.29 12.54
C LYS A 86 -3.99 -2.07 11.90
N ILE A 87 -4.31 -3.19 11.28
CA ILE A 87 -3.32 -4.07 10.63
C ILE A 87 -3.61 -4.10 9.13
N ILE A 88 -2.58 -3.90 8.31
CA ILE A 88 -2.63 -4.11 6.86
C ILE A 88 -1.78 -5.34 6.54
N VAL A 89 -2.38 -6.34 5.90
CA VAL A 89 -1.66 -7.54 5.44
C VAL A 89 -1.55 -7.52 3.93
N TYR A 90 -0.33 -7.41 3.42
CA TYR A 90 -0.04 -7.51 2.00
C TYR A 90 0.19 -8.97 1.61
N VAL A 91 -0.44 -9.40 0.51
CA VAL A 91 -0.34 -10.76 -0.03
C VAL A 91 -0.09 -10.74 -1.53
N ARG A 92 0.51 -11.81 -2.06
CA ARG A 92 0.97 -11.88 -3.45
C ARG A 92 -0.14 -12.02 -4.48
N SER A 93 -1.29 -12.61 -4.12
CA SER A 93 -2.38 -12.88 -5.06
C SER A 93 -3.76 -12.64 -4.45
N ILE A 94 -4.75 -12.39 -5.31
CA ILE A 94 -6.16 -12.26 -4.91
C ILE A 94 -6.65 -13.54 -4.23
N ASN A 95 -6.23 -14.72 -4.71
CA ASN A 95 -6.59 -15.99 -4.09
C ASN A 95 -6.04 -16.08 -2.66
N MET A 96 -4.77 -15.70 -2.42
CA MET A 96 -4.24 -15.65 -1.05
C MET A 96 -4.98 -14.65 -0.17
N CYS A 97 -5.37 -13.48 -0.71
CA CYS A 97 -6.18 -12.50 0.01
C CYS A 97 -7.51 -13.10 0.47
N TYR A 98 -8.20 -13.79 -0.44
CA TYR A 98 -9.45 -14.47 -0.16
C TYR A 98 -9.29 -15.60 0.89
N GLN A 99 -8.28 -16.46 0.75
CA GLN A 99 -8.02 -17.56 1.70
C GLN A 99 -7.69 -17.02 3.10
N LEU A 100 -6.88 -15.96 3.19
CA LEU A 100 -6.53 -15.33 4.45
C LEU A 100 -7.75 -14.66 5.09
N TYR A 101 -8.56 -13.96 4.29
CA TYR A 101 -9.81 -13.36 4.72
C TYR A 101 -10.76 -14.41 5.32
N LEU A 102 -11.01 -15.51 4.60
CA LEU A 102 -11.85 -16.60 5.11
C LEU A 102 -11.31 -17.15 6.43
N TRP A 103 -9.99 -17.42 6.50
CA TRP A 103 -9.36 -17.92 7.70
C TRP A 103 -9.56 -16.97 8.91
N LEU A 104 -9.38 -15.66 8.73
CA LEU A 104 -9.60 -14.66 9.78
C LEU A 104 -11.07 -14.60 10.22
N VAL A 105 -12.01 -14.51 9.28
CA VAL A 105 -13.45 -14.44 9.60
C VAL A 105 -13.91 -15.70 10.34
N THR A 106 -13.46 -16.87 9.89
CA THR A 106 -13.79 -18.15 10.55
C THR A 106 -13.21 -18.26 11.96
N ARG A 107 -12.02 -17.68 12.22
CA ARG A 107 -11.36 -17.76 13.53
C ARG A 107 -11.86 -16.70 14.52
N LEU A 108 -12.27 -15.54 14.04
CA LEU A 108 -12.76 -14.44 14.88
C LEU A 108 -14.26 -14.54 15.19
N ILE A 109 -15.05 -15.16 14.30
CA ILE A 109 -16.51 -15.37 14.45
C ILE A 109 -17.20 -14.06 14.86
N GLU A 110 -17.68 -13.95 16.10
CA GLU A 110 -18.39 -12.77 16.63
C GLU A 110 -17.47 -11.55 16.76
N LYS A 111 -16.20 -11.77 17.09
CA LYS A 111 -15.18 -10.70 17.17
C LYS A 111 -14.80 -10.13 15.81
N CYS A 112 -15.33 -10.68 14.71
CA CYS A 112 -15.18 -10.10 13.37
C CYS A 112 -16.08 -8.87 13.18
N PHE A 113 -17.02 -8.58 14.09
CA PHE A 113 -17.94 -7.46 13.99
C PHE A 113 -17.83 -6.53 15.21
N VAL A 114 -18.29 -5.29 15.06
CA VAL A 114 -18.42 -4.31 16.14
C VAL A 114 -19.89 -4.21 16.53
N GLY A 115 -20.21 -4.56 17.79
CA GLY A 115 -21.60 -4.56 18.28
C GLY A 115 -22.29 -5.91 18.11
N GLU A 116 -23.60 -5.94 18.31
CA GLU A 116 -24.39 -7.19 18.40
C GLU A 116 -24.92 -7.68 17.05
N GLU A 117 -25.17 -6.78 16.08
CA GLU A 117 -25.74 -7.13 14.79
C GLU A 117 -24.66 -7.31 13.72
N ALA A 118 -24.46 -8.52 13.20
CA ALA A 118 -23.50 -8.74 12.13
C ALA A 118 -23.94 -8.08 10.81
N GLY A 119 -23.16 -7.12 10.32
CA GLY A 119 -23.43 -6.39 9.08
C GLY A 119 -22.17 -6.07 8.27
N PRO A 120 -22.31 -5.64 7.01
CA PRO A 120 -21.18 -5.14 6.23
C PRO A 120 -20.54 -3.89 6.84
N SER A 121 -21.35 -2.99 7.40
CA SER A 121 -20.92 -1.68 7.91
C SER A 121 -20.14 -1.72 9.22
N ASN A 122 -20.18 -2.83 9.95
CA ASN A 122 -19.52 -2.98 11.25
C ASN A 122 -18.52 -4.14 11.28
N ARG A 123 -18.08 -4.61 10.11
CA ARG A 123 -17.05 -5.64 9.99
C ARG A 123 -15.67 -5.08 10.33
N ARG A 124 -14.85 -5.86 11.04
CA ARG A 124 -13.46 -5.51 11.42
C ARG A 124 -12.39 -6.00 10.45
N VAL A 125 -12.75 -6.92 9.56
CA VAL A 125 -11.84 -7.54 8.59
C VAL A 125 -12.40 -7.39 7.19
N GLU A 126 -11.62 -6.83 6.28
CA GLU A 126 -12.00 -6.63 4.89
C GLU A 126 -10.92 -7.12 3.94
N MET A 127 -11.33 -7.51 2.74
CA MET A 127 -10.42 -7.85 1.64
C MET A 127 -10.38 -6.70 0.64
N PHE A 128 -9.17 -6.33 0.24
CA PHE A 128 -8.94 -5.28 -0.74
C PHE A 128 -8.06 -5.79 -1.87
N HIS A 129 -8.55 -5.69 -3.12
CA HIS A 129 -7.80 -6.08 -4.31
C HIS A 129 -8.21 -5.29 -5.55
N ALA A 130 -7.49 -5.48 -6.65
CA ALA A 130 -7.71 -4.76 -7.91
C ALA A 130 -9.15 -4.88 -8.44
N LYS A 131 -9.82 -6.00 -8.17
CA LYS A 131 -11.22 -6.27 -8.55
C LYS A 131 -12.28 -5.89 -7.50
N THR A 132 -11.90 -5.32 -6.34
CA THR A 132 -12.88 -4.78 -5.38
C THR A 132 -13.64 -3.63 -6.03
N ASP A 133 -14.96 -3.54 -5.77
CA ASP A 133 -15.82 -2.51 -6.37
C ASP A 133 -15.34 -1.09 -6.01
N LYS A 134 -15.52 -0.16 -6.95
CA LYS A 134 -15.01 1.22 -6.80
C LYS A 134 -15.66 1.96 -5.63
N GLU A 135 -16.94 1.70 -5.36
CA GLU A 135 -17.66 2.29 -4.22
C GLU A 135 -17.08 1.87 -2.87
N ILE A 136 -16.31 0.77 -2.80
CA ILE A 136 -15.64 0.30 -1.59
C ILE A 136 -14.18 0.82 -1.53
N LYS A 137 -13.65 1.36 -2.64
CA LYS A 137 -12.27 1.84 -2.76
C LYS A 137 -12.09 3.32 -2.45
N GLU A 138 -13.17 4.09 -2.48
CA GLU A 138 -13.22 5.54 -2.26
C GLU A 138 -13.84 5.85 -0.90
#